data_AF-W2RK77-F1
#
_entry.id   AF-W2RK77-F1
#
_cell.length_a   1.000
_cell.length_b   1.000
_cell.length_c   1.000
_cell.angle_alpha   90.00
_cell.angle_beta   90.00
_cell.angle_gamma   90.00
#
_symmetry.space_group_name_H-M   'P 1'
#
loop_
_entity.id
_entity.type
_entity.pdbx_description
1 polymer ?
#
loop_
_entity_poly.entity_id
_entity_poly.type
_entity_poly.pdbx_seq_one_letter_code
_entity_poly.pdbx_strand_id
1 'polypeptide(L)'
;MRRGHLPSPSAHAAFGTLKIEILMFLPIESKNSSQHNQAKKAHRNGIKKPKTFRYPSLKGTDPKFRRNHKHALHGTMRALKEVKEGKRDAA
;
A
#
# COMPACT_ATOMS: atom_id res chain seq x y z
N MET A 1 78.64 -14.28 -21.19
CA MET A 1 78.45 -15.65 -20.66
C MET A 1 78.17 -15.61 -19.16
N ARG A 2 76.91 -15.61 -18.71
CA ARG A 2 76.47 -16.29 -17.47
C ARG A 2 75.02 -16.73 -17.68
N ARG A 3 74.80 -17.99 -17.33
CA ARG A 3 73.73 -18.88 -17.78
C ARG A 3 72.38 -18.48 -17.17
N GLY A 4 71.31 -18.59 -17.97
CA GLY A 4 69.95 -18.46 -17.50
C GLY A 4 69.59 -19.56 -16.50
N HIS A 5 68.69 -19.21 -15.58
CA HIS A 5 67.93 -20.16 -14.80
C HIS A 5 66.46 -19.72 -14.87
N LEU A 6 65.74 -20.32 -15.83
CA LEU A 6 64.29 -20.31 -15.83
C LEU A 6 63.83 -21.34 -14.77
N PRO A 7 62.98 -20.96 -13.81
CA PRO A 7 62.34 -21.96 -12.97
C PRO A 7 61.34 -22.77 -13.82
N SER A 8 61.52 -24.09 -13.81
CA SER A 8 60.65 -25.08 -14.45
C SER A 8 59.22 -25.08 -13.86
N PRO A 9 58.19 -25.44 -14.63
CA PRO A 9 56.81 -25.47 -14.20
C PRO A 9 56.56 -26.67 -13.28
N SER A 10 56.51 -26.44 -11.97
CA SER A 10 56.18 -27.48 -10.99
C SER A 10 54.69 -27.47 -10.70
N ALA A 11 54.03 -28.52 -11.20
CA ALA A 11 52.80 -29.10 -10.70
C ALA A 11 51.57 -28.18 -10.60
N HIS A 12 50.65 -28.38 -11.54
CA HIS A 12 49.22 -28.26 -11.26
C HIS A 12 48.90 -28.91 -9.90
N ALA A 13 48.72 -28.09 -8.87
CA ALA A 13 48.03 -28.48 -7.65
C ALA A 13 46.54 -28.66 -7.99
N ALA A 14 46.24 -29.77 -8.65
CA ALA A 14 44.89 -30.21 -8.93
C ALA A 14 44.27 -30.86 -7.69
N PHE A 15 44.08 -30.13 -6.59
CA PHE A 15 43.20 -30.57 -5.49
C PHE A 15 42.75 -29.35 -4.69
N GLY A 16 41.51 -28.89 -4.88
CA GLY A 16 40.94 -27.94 -3.92
C GLY A 16 39.64 -27.23 -4.27
N THR A 17 39.21 -27.17 -5.53
CA THR A 17 37.95 -26.51 -5.92
C THR A 17 36.72 -27.44 -5.85
N LEU A 18 36.72 -28.39 -4.91
CA LEU A 18 35.58 -29.29 -4.64
C LEU A 18 35.21 -29.25 -3.14
N LYS A 19 35.19 -28.05 -2.56
CA LYS A 19 34.65 -27.78 -1.21
C LYS A 19 33.66 -26.59 -1.21
N ILE A 20 33.04 -26.32 -2.35
CA ILE A 20 31.89 -25.40 -2.42
C ILE A 20 30.57 -26.16 -2.63
N GLU A 21 30.63 -27.43 -3.04
CA GLU A 21 29.45 -28.28 -3.10
C GLU A 21 29.41 -29.20 -1.88
N ILE A 22 28.27 -29.26 -1.19
CA ILE A 22 27.98 -30.14 -0.04
C ILE A 22 28.47 -29.60 1.32
N LEU A 23 28.16 -28.35 1.66
CA LEU A 23 27.89 -28.00 3.06
C LEU A 23 26.43 -27.53 3.17
N MET A 24 25.59 -28.49 3.58
CA MET A 24 24.37 -28.25 4.36
C MET A 24 23.22 -27.54 3.63
N PHE A 25 22.50 -28.34 2.82
CA PHE A 25 21.04 -28.24 2.69
C PHE A 25 20.37 -28.65 4.02
N LEU A 26 20.66 -27.91 5.09
CA LEU A 26 19.85 -27.90 6.31
C LEU A 26 18.98 -26.64 6.23
N PRO A 27 17.68 -26.69 6.56
CA PRO A 27 16.87 -25.49 6.62
C PRO A 27 17.44 -24.59 7.71
N ILE A 28 18.22 -23.59 7.30
CA ILE A 28 18.56 -22.46 8.16
C ILE A 28 17.26 -21.69 8.31
N GLU A 29 16.59 -21.88 9.44
CA GLU A 29 15.34 -21.20 9.79
C GLU A 29 15.57 -19.68 9.73
N SER A 30 15.05 -19.07 8.67
CA SER A 30 15.04 -17.62 8.53
C SER A 30 13.87 -17.05 9.31
N LYS A 31 14.05 -15.85 9.88
CA LYS A 31 12.96 -15.17 10.59
C LYS A 31 11.84 -14.81 9.60
N ASN A 32 10.77 -15.58 9.63
CA ASN A 32 9.63 -15.50 8.70
C ASN A 32 8.73 -14.26 8.91
N SER A 33 8.74 -13.64 10.09
CA SER A 33 7.94 -12.44 10.38
C SER A 33 8.59 -11.51 11.41
N SER A 34 8.44 -10.19 11.22
CA SER A 34 8.90 -9.18 12.17
C SER A 34 8.06 -7.90 12.06
N GLN A 35 7.60 -7.41 13.22
CA GLN A 35 6.85 -6.15 13.33
C GLN A 35 7.70 -4.98 13.87
N HIS A 36 8.99 -5.23 14.15
CA HIS A 36 9.87 -4.31 14.91
C HIS A 36 9.94 -2.89 14.34
N ASN A 37 9.94 -2.74 13.03
CA ASN A 37 10.08 -1.42 12.38
C ASN A 37 8.75 -0.88 11.80
N GLN A 38 7.62 -1.55 12.04
CA GLN A 38 6.35 -1.16 11.41
C GLN A 38 5.81 0.14 11.99
N ALA A 39 5.79 0.27 13.31
CA ALA A 39 5.37 1.49 13.99
C ALA A 39 6.27 2.68 13.60
N LYS A 40 7.60 2.52 13.64
CA LYS A 40 8.55 3.58 13.27
C LYS A 40 8.34 4.05 11.82
N LYS A 41 8.04 3.16 10.88
CA LYS A 41 7.65 3.51 9.50
C LYS A 41 6.33 4.28 9.43
N ALA A 42 5.30 3.82 10.13
CA ALA A 42 3.98 4.46 10.13
C ALA A 42 4.03 5.88 10.73
N HIS A 43 4.84 6.10 11.76
CA HIS A 43 5.00 7.41 12.39
C HIS A 43 5.90 8.37 11.62
N ARG A 44 6.81 7.90 10.74
CA ARG A 44 7.63 8.78 9.88
C ARG A 44 6.78 9.71 9.01
N ASN A 45 5.72 9.18 8.41
CA ASN A 45 4.77 9.97 7.59
C ASN A 45 3.54 10.45 8.40
N GLY A 46 3.44 10.00 9.66
CA GLY A 46 2.30 10.21 10.55
C GLY A 46 1.09 9.37 10.13
N ILE A 47 0.47 8.69 11.10
CA ILE A 47 -0.80 7.98 10.90
C ILE A 47 -1.91 9.02 10.77
N LYS A 48 -2.37 9.28 9.54
CA LYS A 48 -3.42 10.26 9.27
C LYS A 48 -4.79 9.66 9.56
N LYS A 49 -5.63 10.41 10.28
CA LYS A 49 -7.04 10.09 10.45
C LYS A 49 -7.79 10.32 9.12
N PRO A 50 -8.84 9.55 8.81
CA PRO A 50 -9.68 9.84 7.66
C PRO A 50 -10.29 11.24 7.81
N LYS A 51 -10.38 11.97 6.69
CA LYS A 51 -11.00 13.29 6.68
C LYS A 51 -12.50 13.14 6.87
N THR A 52 -13.06 13.81 7.86
CA THR A 52 -14.50 13.93 8.04
C THR A 52 -14.99 15.11 7.20
N PHE A 53 -15.97 14.85 6.34
CA PHE A 53 -16.67 15.91 5.59
C PHE A 53 -18.01 16.18 6.27
N ARG A 54 -18.53 17.41 6.14
CA ARG A 54 -19.83 17.81 6.69
C ARG A 54 -20.98 16.89 6.24
N TYR A 55 -20.88 16.34 5.03
CA TYR A 55 -21.88 15.46 4.44
C TYR A 55 -21.23 14.14 4.01
N PRO A 56 -21.44 13.03 4.74
CA PRO A 56 -20.97 11.71 4.33
C PRO A 56 -21.86 11.11 3.23
N SER A 57 -21.36 10.07 2.55
CA SER A 57 -22.14 9.38 1.52
C SER A 57 -23.32 8.60 2.12
N LEU A 58 -24.51 8.71 1.52
CA LEU A 58 -25.68 7.88 1.84
C LEU A 58 -25.64 6.51 1.13
N LYS A 59 -24.45 5.93 0.92
CA LYS A 59 -24.33 4.58 0.33
C LYS A 59 -24.55 3.56 1.45
N GLY A 60 -25.47 2.62 1.24
CA GLY A 60 -25.82 1.61 2.25
C GLY A 60 -26.93 2.01 3.23
N THR A 61 -27.48 3.22 3.12
CA THR A 61 -28.72 3.58 3.84
C THR A 61 -29.93 2.91 3.20
N ASP A 62 -30.97 2.71 4.00
CA ASP A 62 -32.21 2.05 3.59
C ASP A 62 -32.72 2.59 2.22
N PRO A 63 -32.92 1.71 1.24
CA PRO A 63 -33.46 2.10 -0.06
C PRO A 63 -34.79 2.84 0.02
N LYS A 64 -35.66 2.55 1.00
CA LYS A 64 -36.95 3.23 1.14
C LYS A 64 -36.76 4.67 1.63
N PHE A 65 -35.94 4.87 2.65
CA PHE A 65 -35.51 6.21 3.09
C PHE A 65 -34.91 7.01 1.94
N ARG A 66 -34.01 6.42 1.14
CA ARG A 66 -33.37 7.12 0.03
C ARG A 66 -34.31 7.55 -1.09
N ARG A 67 -35.29 6.71 -1.44
CA ARG A 67 -36.32 7.08 -2.44
C ARG A 67 -37.13 8.26 -1.93
N ASN A 68 -37.62 8.20 -0.69
CA ASN A 68 -38.37 9.29 -0.08
C ASN A 68 -37.55 10.58 0.01
N HIS A 69 -36.31 10.50 0.52
CA HIS A 69 -35.42 11.65 0.66
C HIS A 69 -35.17 12.35 -0.68
N LYS A 70 -34.98 11.58 -1.77
CA LYS A 70 -34.87 12.12 -3.13
C LYS A 70 -36.12 12.92 -3.52
N HIS A 71 -37.32 12.36 -3.32
CA HIS A 71 -38.57 13.06 -3.66
C HIS A 71 -38.79 14.32 -2.82
N ALA A 72 -38.51 14.27 -1.52
CA ALA A 72 -38.61 15.42 -0.63
C ALA A 72 -37.70 16.58 -1.07
N LEU A 73 -36.41 16.29 -1.34
CA LEU A 73 -35.45 17.31 -1.82
C LEU A 73 -35.84 17.91 -3.17
N HIS A 74 -36.36 17.10 -4.10
CA HIS A 74 -36.85 17.62 -5.38
C HIS A 74 -38.11 18.48 -5.20
N GLY A 75 -39.01 18.09 -4.30
CA GLY A 75 -40.21 18.87 -3.97
C GLY A 75 -39.85 20.25 -3.40
N THR A 76 -38.95 20.30 -2.43
CA THR A 76 -38.50 21.57 -1.83
C THR A 76 -37.78 22.45 -2.85
N MET A 77 -36.92 21.87 -3.69
CA MET A 77 -36.22 22.60 -4.75
C MET A 77 -37.20 23.24 -5.76
N ARG A 78 -38.28 22.53 -6.14
CA ARG A 78 -39.31 23.06 -7.03
C ARG A 78 -40.10 24.19 -6.37
N ALA A 79 -40.52 24.01 -5.11
CA ALA A 79 -41.23 25.04 -4.36
C ALA A 79 -40.39 26.32 -4.22
N LEU A 80 -39.11 26.20 -3.85
CA LEU A 80 -38.19 27.33 -3.74
C LEU A 80 -37.98 28.03 -5.08
N LYS A 81 -37.92 27.28 -6.18
CA LYS A 81 -37.82 27.85 -7.52
C LYS A 81 -39.06 28.66 -7.89
N GLU A 82 -40.26 28.15 -7.59
CA GLU A 82 -41.51 28.85 -7.89
C GLU A 82 -41.71 30.10 -7.04
N VAL A 83 -41.29 30.07 -5.77
CA VAL A 83 -41.23 31.27 -4.91
C VAL A 83 -40.26 32.30 -5.51
N LYS A 84 -39.07 31.88 -5.95
CA LYS A 84 -38.11 32.77 -6.60
C LYS A 84 -38.64 33.36 -7.92
N GLU A 85 -39.41 32.60 -8.66
CA GLU A 85 -40.06 33.04 -9.91
C GLU A 85 -41.34 33.86 -9.65
N GLY A 86 -41.73 34.09 -8.40
CA GLY A 86 -42.93 34.85 -8.02
C GLY A 86 -44.25 34.15 -8.37
N LYS A 87 -44.22 32.86 -8.70
CA LYS A 87 -45.40 32.05 -9.05
C LYS A 87 -46.11 31.48 -7.82
N ARG A 88 -45.46 31.57 -6.65
CA ARG A 88 -45.98 31.18 -5.35
C ARG A 88 -45.62 32.24 -4.33
N ASP A 89 -46.59 32.60 -3.49
CA ASP A 89 -46.35 33.52 -2.39
C ASP A 89 -45.35 32.89 -1.40
N ALA A 90 -44.38 33.70 -0.98
CA ALA A 90 -43.51 33.30 0.12
C ALA A 90 -44.36 33.32 1.40
N ALA A 91 -44.50 32.15 2.03
CA ALA A 91 -45.09 32.03 3.36
C ALA A 91 -44.20 32.68 4.42
#